data_AF-A0A2M7KKZ7-F1
#
_entry.id   AF-A0A2M7KKZ7-F1
#
_cell.length_a   1.000
_cell.length_b   1.000
_cell.length_c   1.000
_cell.angle_alpha   90.00
_cell.angle_beta   90.00
_cell.angle_gamma   90.00
#
_symmetry.space_group_name_H-M   'P 1'
#
loop_
_entity.id
_entity.type
_entity.pdbx_description
1 polymer ?
#
loop_
_entity_poly.entity_id
_entity_poly.type
_entity_poly.pdbx_seq_one_letter_code
_entity_poly.pdbx_strand_id
1 'polypeptide(L)'
;KPAWARKFEPASVTGGESCGNMQLLMDMYIEFGDQRYLDAVGKAIDWYKRSRIGGTEDNGIWARFYEIGTNKPLYFTRKYELVYTDDDLPVHYSFKSGYGVNSRMKRYEQLKAKGRDYFLAQRNHVNTAEEWAAVTEGKADAVKKIIEAQDDQGRWVKVVAKTEQVTDKEGRIGYETDESTKLQMMYSSEFIANLQTLAEYVAAVQGGPKAAP
;
A
#
# COMPACT_ATOMS: atom_id res chain seq x y z
N LYS A 1 14.19 -20.65 -1.19
CA LYS A 1 15.09 -19.89 -2.10
C LYS A 1 14.20 -19.08 -3.04
N PRO A 2 14.59 -17.86 -3.47
CA PRO A 2 13.81 -17.10 -4.45
C PRO A 2 13.59 -17.90 -5.74
N ALA A 3 12.44 -17.72 -6.37
CA ALA A 3 12.03 -18.43 -7.57
C ALA A 3 11.36 -17.48 -8.55
N TRP A 4 11.32 -17.88 -9.82
CA TRP A 4 10.56 -17.18 -10.84
C TRP A 4 9.05 -17.35 -10.63
N ALA A 5 8.29 -16.32 -10.95
CA ALA A 5 6.84 -16.38 -11.06
C ALA A 5 6.44 -16.24 -12.54
N ARG A 6 5.91 -15.08 -12.95
CA ARG A 6 5.61 -14.80 -14.35
C ARG A 6 6.88 -14.49 -15.15
N LYS A 7 6.75 -14.40 -16.48
CA LYS A 7 7.85 -14.08 -17.42
C LYS A 7 8.60 -12.77 -17.13
N PHE A 8 8.04 -11.90 -16.29
CA PHE A 8 8.60 -10.60 -15.90
C PHE A 8 8.79 -10.46 -14.38
N GLU A 9 8.85 -11.60 -13.67
CA GLU A 9 9.02 -11.68 -12.23
C GLU A 9 10.13 -12.69 -11.90
N PRO A 10 11.40 -12.26 -12.00
CA PRO A 10 12.54 -13.13 -11.84
C PRO A 10 12.76 -13.49 -10.38
N ALA A 11 13.48 -14.58 -10.14
CA ALA A 11 14.00 -14.89 -8.81
C ALA A 11 14.88 -13.73 -8.31
N SER A 12 14.39 -13.01 -7.30
CA SER A 12 14.97 -11.74 -6.85
C SER A 12 14.60 -11.40 -5.40
N VAL A 13 15.24 -10.39 -4.83
CA VAL A 13 14.74 -9.72 -3.63
C VAL A 13 13.72 -8.66 -4.06
N THR A 14 12.54 -8.66 -3.47
CA THR A 14 11.45 -7.76 -3.87
C THR A 14 11.38 -6.52 -3.00
N GLY A 15 11.32 -5.32 -3.59
CA GLY A 15 11.15 -4.07 -2.86
C GLY A 15 9.78 -3.95 -2.18
N GLY A 16 8.70 -4.32 -2.87
CA GLY A 16 7.34 -4.24 -2.34
C GLY A 16 7.03 -5.28 -1.26
N GLU A 17 7.19 -6.58 -1.57
CA GLU A 17 6.79 -7.65 -0.65
C GLU A 17 7.65 -7.69 0.63
N SER A 18 8.93 -7.28 0.54
CA SER A 18 9.77 -7.18 1.74
C SER A 18 9.29 -6.09 2.70
N CYS A 19 8.60 -5.05 2.21
CA CYS A 19 8.03 -3.98 3.04
C CYS A 19 6.79 -4.50 3.78
N GLY A 20 5.98 -5.32 3.10
CA GLY A 20 4.89 -6.07 3.73
C GLY A 20 5.40 -7.03 4.81
N ASN A 21 6.50 -7.73 4.55
CA ASN A 21 7.13 -8.61 5.54
C ASN A 21 7.66 -7.84 6.76
N MET A 22 8.22 -6.64 6.57
CA MET A 22 8.61 -5.79 7.70
C MET A 22 7.42 -5.44 8.59
N GLN A 23 6.27 -5.11 7.99
CA GLN A 23 5.04 -4.85 8.73
C GLN A 23 4.64 -6.06 9.57
N LEU A 24 4.57 -7.24 8.94
CA LEU A 24 4.22 -8.49 9.62
C LEU A 24 5.17 -8.78 10.78
N LEU A 25 6.49 -8.66 10.58
CA LEU A 25 7.48 -8.90 11.63
C LEU A 25 7.34 -7.93 12.80
N MET A 26 7.07 -6.66 12.54
CA MET A 26 6.78 -5.69 13.61
C MET A 26 5.51 -6.05 14.39
N ASP A 27 4.46 -6.53 13.70
CA ASP A 27 3.23 -6.97 14.36
C ASP A 27 3.44 -8.26 15.17
N MET A 28 4.25 -9.20 14.67
CA MET A 28 4.67 -10.40 15.41
C MET A 28 5.51 -10.06 16.65
N TYR A 29 6.37 -9.05 16.57
CA TYR A 29 7.10 -8.55 17.74
C TYR A 29 6.14 -8.00 18.79
N ILE A 30 5.16 -7.18 18.39
CA ILE A 30 4.14 -6.64 19.30
C ILE A 30 3.35 -7.77 19.95
N GLU A 31 2.94 -8.78 19.18
CA GLU A 31 2.13 -9.88 19.69
C GLU A 31 2.94 -10.79 20.62
N PHE A 32 4.04 -11.35 20.11
CA PHE A 32 4.77 -12.43 20.78
C PHE A 32 5.92 -11.97 21.67
N GLY A 33 6.38 -10.72 21.52
CA GLY A 33 7.49 -10.17 22.32
C GLY A 33 8.87 -10.73 21.97
N ASP A 34 9.01 -11.49 20.88
CA ASP A 34 10.30 -12.05 20.46
C ASP A 34 11.13 -11.02 19.68
N GLN A 35 12.23 -10.59 20.28
CA GLN A 35 13.14 -9.57 19.76
C GLN A 35 13.72 -9.92 18.37
N ARG A 36 13.81 -11.22 18.02
CA ARG A 36 14.34 -11.65 16.71
C ARG A 36 13.57 -11.06 15.54
N TYR A 37 12.26 -10.82 15.71
CA TYR A 37 11.45 -10.19 14.66
C TYR A 37 11.87 -8.73 14.42
N LEU A 38 12.09 -7.96 15.49
CA LEU A 38 12.49 -6.57 15.38
C LEU A 38 13.93 -6.46 14.85
N ASP A 39 14.84 -7.34 15.26
CA ASP A 39 16.21 -7.40 14.75
C ASP A 39 16.26 -7.71 13.24
N ALA A 40 15.37 -8.58 12.76
CA ALA A 40 15.23 -8.87 11.33
C ALA A 40 14.74 -7.64 10.55
N VAL A 41 13.82 -6.86 11.10
CA VAL A 41 13.35 -5.60 10.50
C VAL A 41 14.48 -4.58 10.41
N GLY A 42 15.34 -4.48 11.44
CA GLY A 42 16.52 -3.61 11.40
C GLY A 42 17.44 -3.91 10.22
N LYS A 43 17.76 -5.19 9.99
CA LYS A 43 18.57 -5.63 8.83
C LYS A 43 17.90 -5.30 7.49
N ALA A 44 16.58 -5.41 7.41
CA ALA A 44 15.82 -5.03 6.22
C ALA A 44 15.86 -3.52 5.98
N ILE A 45 15.77 -2.70 7.03
CA ILE A 45 15.89 -1.24 6.93
C ILE A 45 17.26 -0.83 6.40
N ASP A 46 18.34 -1.45 6.89
CA ASP A 46 19.69 -1.20 6.37
C ASP A 46 19.81 -1.58 4.90
N TRP A 47 19.07 -2.59 4.45
CA TRP A 47 18.95 -2.93 3.03
C TRP A 47 18.19 -1.88 2.25
N TYR A 48 17.03 -1.43 2.72
CA TYR A 48 16.29 -0.37 2.03
C TYR A 48 17.10 0.94 1.93
N LYS A 49 17.81 1.35 2.98
CA LYS A 49 18.63 2.57 2.96
C LYS A 49 19.69 2.54 1.85
N ARG A 50 20.42 1.43 1.71
CA ARG A 50 21.44 1.28 0.65
C ARG A 50 20.88 0.96 -0.75
N SER A 51 19.65 0.47 -0.82
CA SER A 51 19.01 0.06 -2.07
C SER A 51 18.13 1.14 -2.70
N ARG A 52 18.01 2.33 -2.12
CA ARG A 52 17.20 3.42 -2.69
C ARG A 52 17.74 3.82 -4.05
N ILE A 53 16.87 3.89 -5.06
CA ILE A 53 17.23 4.22 -6.45
C ILE A 53 16.86 5.67 -6.84
N GLY A 54 16.16 6.39 -5.97
CA GLY A 54 15.76 7.78 -6.21
C GLY A 54 14.86 8.33 -5.10
N GLY A 55 14.30 9.51 -5.33
CA GLY A 55 13.49 10.21 -4.32
C GLY A 55 14.33 10.88 -3.23
N THR A 56 13.72 11.16 -2.09
CA THR A 56 14.37 11.80 -0.93
C THR A 56 14.54 10.80 0.22
N GLU A 57 15.16 11.24 1.32
CA GLU A 57 15.28 10.41 2.52
C GLU A 57 13.91 10.03 3.10
N ASP A 58 12.95 10.95 3.09
CA ASP A 58 11.60 10.75 3.64
C ASP A 58 10.56 10.26 2.61
N ASN A 59 10.90 10.32 1.33
CA ASN A 59 10.06 9.86 0.23
C ASN A 59 10.91 9.17 -0.83
N GLY A 60 11.47 8.02 -0.47
CA GLY A 60 12.37 7.27 -1.32
C GLY A 60 11.64 6.47 -2.39
N ILE A 61 12.38 6.09 -3.43
CA ILE A 61 11.93 5.19 -4.48
C ILE A 61 12.84 3.97 -4.51
N TRP A 62 12.24 2.79 -4.62
CA TRP A 62 12.91 1.50 -4.71
C TRP A 62 12.44 0.75 -5.95
N ALA A 63 13.32 -0.06 -6.54
CA ALA A 63 12.94 -1.02 -7.57
C ALA A 63 12.04 -2.12 -6.99
N ARG A 64 11.20 -2.71 -7.85
CA ARG A 64 10.37 -3.87 -7.53
C ARG A 64 11.23 -5.10 -7.29
N PHE A 65 12.29 -5.28 -8.07
CA PHE A 65 13.17 -6.44 -8.04
C PHE A 65 14.65 -6.04 -7.96
N TYR A 66 15.40 -6.77 -7.14
CA TYR A 66 16.85 -6.64 -7.01
C TYR A 66 17.52 -8.00 -7.21
N GLU A 67 18.59 -8.00 -8.00
CA GLU A 67 19.42 -9.17 -8.26
C GLU A 67 20.07 -9.70 -6.97
N ILE A 68 19.99 -11.02 -6.79
CA ILE A 68 20.59 -11.68 -5.63
C ILE A 68 22.12 -11.65 -5.76
N GLY A 69 22.80 -11.24 -4.70
CA GLY A 69 24.26 -11.16 -4.64
C GLY A 69 24.81 -9.78 -5.00
N THR A 70 24.33 -9.16 -6.07
CA THR A 70 24.81 -7.84 -6.53
C THR A 70 23.97 -6.66 -6.02
N ASN A 71 22.71 -6.92 -5.65
CA ASN A 71 21.73 -5.90 -5.26
C ASN A 71 21.42 -4.88 -6.36
N LYS A 72 21.64 -5.22 -7.63
CA LYS A 72 21.29 -4.34 -8.76
C LYS A 72 19.78 -4.37 -9.03
N PRO A 73 19.15 -3.23 -9.31
CA PRO A 73 17.77 -3.20 -9.81
C PRO A 73 17.60 -4.04 -11.07
N LEU A 74 16.50 -4.80 -11.13
CA LEU A 74 16.10 -5.58 -12.30
C LEU A 74 14.80 -5.03 -12.88
N TYR A 75 14.78 -4.84 -14.19
CA TYR A 75 13.67 -4.31 -14.96
C TYR A 75 13.37 -5.20 -16.16
N PHE A 76 12.24 -4.93 -16.81
CA PHE A 76 11.88 -5.59 -18.05
C PHE A 76 11.51 -4.54 -19.09
N THR A 77 11.78 -4.83 -20.36
CA THR A 77 11.30 -4.03 -21.48
C THR A 77 9.80 -4.26 -21.72
N ARG A 78 9.17 -3.48 -22.61
CA ARG A 78 7.76 -3.74 -23.03
C ARG A 78 7.58 -5.08 -23.75
N LYS A 79 8.68 -5.67 -24.23
CA LYS A 79 8.75 -7.03 -24.81
C LYS A 79 9.09 -8.10 -23.78
N TYR A 80 9.25 -7.72 -22.52
CA TYR A 80 9.64 -8.58 -21.40
C TYR A 80 11.05 -9.17 -21.51
N GLU A 81 12.00 -8.38 -21.99
CA GLU A 81 13.42 -8.70 -21.92
C GLU A 81 14.01 -8.15 -20.62
N LEU A 82 14.78 -8.96 -19.89
CA LEU A 82 15.41 -8.56 -18.63
C LEU A 82 16.52 -7.54 -18.89
N VAL A 83 16.43 -6.39 -18.25
CA VAL A 83 17.38 -5.27 -18.38
C VAL A 83 17.69 -4.63 -17.02
N TYR A 84 18.75 -3.82 -16.95
CA TYR A 84 19.18 -3.11 -15.74
C TYR A 84 18.84 -1.62 -15.74
N THR A 85 18.18 -1.13 -16.80
CA THR A 85 17.70 0.24 -16.93
C THR A 85 16.18 0.26 -17.05
N ASP A 86 15.58 1.40 -16.75
CA ASP A 86 14.13 1.61 -16.75
C ASP A 86 13.64 2.41 -17.96
N ASP A 87 14.41 2.40 -19.05
CA ASP A 87 14.14 3.18 -20.26
C ASP A 87 12.90 2.71 -21.03
N ASP A 88 12.50 1.43 -20.87
CA ASP A 88 11.43 0.79 -21.65
C ASP A 88 10.47 -0.07 -20.82
N LEU A 89 10.06 0.39 -19.64
CA LEU A 89 9.22 -0.41 -18.76
C LEU A 89 7.82 -0.73 -19.34
N PRO A 90 7.25 -1.92 -19.05
CA PRO A 90 5.84 -2.21 -19.25
C PRO A 90 4.93 -1.17 -18.57
N VAL A 91 3.89 -0.74 -19.29
CA VAL A 91 2.98 0.33 -18.84
C VAL A 91 1.93 -0.12 -17.83
N HIS A 92 1.75 -1.43 -17.65
CA HIS A 92 0.68 -2.03 -16.83
C HIS A 92 1.21 -2.63 -15.51
N TYR A 93 2.50 -2.47 -15.23
CA TYR A 93 3.14 -3.02 -14.03
C TYR A 93 4.14 -2.03 -13.45
N SER A 94 4.05 -1.77 -12.14
CA SER A 94 4.95 -0.83 -11.48
C SER A 94 6.27 -1.52 -11.09
N PHE A 95 7.36 -1.16 -11.78
CA PHE A 95 8.71 -1.67 -11.48
C PHE A 95 9.47 -0.83 -10.46
N LYS A 96 8.94 0.32 -10.03
CA LYS A 96 9.54 1.17 -9.00
C LYS A 96 8.48 2.01 -8.29
N SER A 97 8.59 2.15 -6.98
CA SER A 97 7.69 2.97 -6.16
C SER A 97 8.28 3.20 -4.77
N GLY A 98 7.59 3.97 -3.92
CA GLY A 98 7.93 4.11 -2.52
C GLY A 98 7.50 2.93 -1.64
N TYR A 99 6.51 2.14 -2.08
CA TYR A 99 5.98 0.94 -1.39
C TYR A 99 5.61 1.12 0.10
N GLY A 100 5.53 2.36 0.60
CA GLY A 100 5.35 2.65 2.03
C GLY A 100 6.59 2.41 2.91
N VAL A 101 7.77 2.21 2.34
CA VAL A 101 9.01 1.87 3.07
C VAL A 101 9.36 2.91 4.12
N ASN A 102 9.30 4.21 3.79
CA ASN A 102 9.56 5.29 4.75
C ASN A 102 8.62 5.25 5.96
N SER A 103 7.33 4.96 5.73
CA SER A 103 6.35 4.79 6.82
C SER A 103 6.72 3.60 7.71
N ARG A 104 7.23 2.50 7.14
CA ARG A 104 7.65 1.32 7.92
C ARG A 104 8.93 1.60 8.71
N MET A 105 9.89 2.33 8.14
CA MET A 105 11.06 2.81 8.86
C MET A 105 10.65 3.68 10.06
N LYS A 106 9.72 4.61 9.87
CA LYS A 106 9.20 5.44 10.97
C LYS A 106 8.51 4.60 12.05
N ARG A 107 7.68 3.62 11.67
CA ARG A 107 7.03 2.68 12.62
C ARG A 107 8.07 1.89 13.42
N TYR A 108 9.12 1.42 12.77
CA TYR A 108 10.22 0.71 13.43
C TYR A 108 10.92 1.57 14.47
N GLU A 109 11.27 2.82 14.13
CA GLU A 109 11.90 3.74 15.10
C GLU A 109 10.96 4.06 16.27
N GLN A 110 9.66 4.22 16.02
CA GLN A 110 8.68 4.39 17.09
C GLN A 110 8.59 3.15 18.00
N LEU A 111 8.62 1.94 17.44
CA LEU A 111 8.64 0.69 18.21
C LEU A 111 9.87 0.58 19.10
N LYS A 112 11.05 0.96 18.59
CA LYS A 112 12.27 1.01 19.40
C LYS A 112 12.21 2.06 20.50
N ALA A 113 11.71 3.26 20.19
CA ALA A 113 11.71 4.38 21.13
C ALA A 113 10.67 4.24 22.24
N LYS A 114 9.47 3.74 21.90
CA LYS A 114 8.34 3.67 22.84
C LYS A 114 8.16 2.29 23.48
N GLY A 115 8.77 1.26 22.91
CA GLY A 115 8.67 -0.11 23.38
C GLY A 115 7.33 -0.79 23.04
N ARG A 116 7.30 -2.11 23.22
CA ARG A 116 6.14 -2.97 22.92
C ARG A 116 4.90 -2.59 23.72
N ASP A 117 5.07 -2.32 25.02
CA ASP A 117 3.95 -2.09 25.94
C ASP A 117 3.16 -0.83 25.57
N TYR A 118 3.82 0.20 25.03
CA TYR A 118 3.13 1.36 24.48
C TYR A 118 2.16 0.96 23.36
N PHE A 119 2.61 0.15 22.40
CA PHE A 119 1.76 -0.27 21.27
C PHE A 119 0.63 -1.21 21.69
N LEU A 120 0.87 -2.08 22.68
CA LEU A 120 -0.18 -2.92 23.25
C LEU A 120 -1.23 -2.09 23.98
N ALA A 121 -0.81 -1.10 24.77
CA ALA A 121 -1.73 -0.19 25.46
C ALA A 121 -2.58 0.60 24.45
N GLN A 122 -1.98 1.09 23.37
CA GLN A 122 -2.70 1.78 22.30
C GLN A 122 -3.69 0.85 21.57
N ARG A 123 -3.30 -0.40 21.27
CA ARG A 123 -4.16 -1.38 20.61
C ARG A 123 -5.36 -1.78 21.48
N ASN A 124 -5.12 -1.92 22.78
CA ASN A 124 -6.13 -2.32 23.75
C ASN A 124 -6.91 -1.13 24.32
N HIS A 125 -6.63 0.10 23.85
CA HIS A 125 -7.33 1.29 24.29
C HIS A 125 -8.81 1.19 23.91
N VAL A 126 -9.66 1.37 24.92
CA VAL A 126 -11.10 1.47 24.74
C VAL A 126 -11.44 2.94 24.86
N ASN A 127 -11.94 3.52 23.77
CA ASN A 127 -12.29 4.93 23.73
C ASN A 127 -13.37 5.26 24.78
N THR A 128 -13.25 6.42 25.43
CA THR A 128 -14.28 6.96 26.32
C THR A 128 -15.48 7.49 25.52
N ALA A 129 -16.56 7.84 26.21
CA ALA A 129 -17.73 8.46 25.59
C ALA A 129 -17.36 9.80 24.90
N GLU A 130 -16.50 10.59 25.53
CA GLU A 130 -16.00 11.86 25.00
C GLU A 130 -15.11 11.64 23.76
N GLU A 131 -14.26 10.61 23.78
CA GLU A 131 -13.42 10.27 22.63
C GLU A 131 -14.28 9.77 21.44
N TRP A 132 -15.31 8.97 21.70
CA TRP A 132 -16.27 8.59 20.65
C TRP A 132 -17.08 9.76 20.11
N ALA A 133 -17.48 10.71 20.96
CA ALA A 133 -18.14 11.94 20.54
C ALA A 133 -17.22 12.77 19.62
N ALA A 134 -15.94 12.91 19.97
CA ALA A 134 -14.96 13.60 19.15
C ALA A 134 -14.72 12.91 17.80
N VAL A 135 -14.68 11.57 17.75
CA VAL A 135 -14.59 10.80 16.50
C VAL A 135 -15.83 11.04 15.62
N THR A 136 -17.01 11.06 16.23
CA THR A 136 -18.27 11.33 15.53
C THR A 136 -18.25 12.72 14.90
N GLU A 137 -17.92 13.75 15.67
CA GLU A 137 -17.82 15.14 15.21
C GLU A 137 -16.80 15.27 14.08
N GLY A 138 -15.60 14.71 14.27
CA GLY A 138 -14.51 14.79 13.30
C GLY A 138 -14.78 14.09 11.97
N LYS A 139 -15.75 13.17 11.92
CA LYS A 139 -16.13 12.43 10.69
C LYS A 139 -17.43 12.89 10.07
N ALA A 140 -18.26 13.68 10.76
CA ALA A 140 -19.59 14.08 10.31
C ALA A 140 -19.58 14.72 8.91
N ASP A 141 -18.66 15.67 8.67
CA ASP A 141 -18.52 16.34 7.38
C ASP A 141 -18.08 15.39 6.25
N ALA A 142 -17.17 14.46 6.55
CA ALA A 142 -16.72 13.48 5.58
C ALA A 142 -17.84 12.51 5.21
N VAL A 143 -18.59 12.03 6.19
CA VAL A 143 -19.75 11.15 6.00
C VAL A 143 -20.83 11.82 5.17
N LYS A 144 -21.15 13.08 5.48
CA LYS A 144 -22.12 13.86 4.70
C LYS A 144 -21.71 13.93 3.23
N LYS A 145 -20.45 14.29 2.95
CA LYS A 145 -19.91 14.34 1.58
C LYS A 145 -19.94 12.98 0.88
N ILE A 146 -19.64 11.90 1.60
CA ILE A 146 -19.68 10.53 1.05
C ILE A 146 -21.10 10.16 0.64
N ILE A 147 -22.11 10.46 1.47
CA ILE A 147 -23.52 10.16 1.16
C ILE A 147 -24.01 11.03 -0.01
N GLU A 148 -23.69 12.33 0.00
CA GLU A 148 -24.06 13.27 -1.08
C GLU A 148 -23.42 12.92 -2.43
N ALA A 149 -22.28 12.22 -2.43
CA ALA A 149 -21.59 11.78 -3.64
C ALA A 149 -22.19 10.51 -4.27
N GLN A 150 -23.20 9.88 -3.64
CA GLN A 150 -23.87 8.71 -4.22
C GLN A 150 -24.79 9.12 -5.36
N ASP A 151 -24.89 8.26 -6.38
CA ASP A 151 -25.94 8.39 -7.39
C ASP A 151 -27.32 7.95 -6.86
N ASP A 152 -28.33 8.00 -7.72
CA ASP A 152 -29.71 7.59 -7.42
C ASP A 152 -29.86 6.10 -7.04
N GLN A 153 -28.83 5.29 -7.30
CA GLN A 153 -28.76 3.88 -6.92
C GLN A 153 -27.89 3.64 -5.67
N GLY A 154 -27.39 4.70 -5.02
CA GLY A 154 -26.56 4.60 -3.82
C GLY A 154 -25.09 4.23 -4.10
N ARG A 155 -24.59 4.44 -5.32
CA ARG A 155 -23.25 4.02 -5.75
C ARG A 155 -22.29 5.20 -5.83
N TRP A 156 -21.00 4.95 -5.58
CA TRP A 156 -19.93 5.91 -5.87
C TRP A 156 -19.32 5.61 -7.24
N VAL A 157 -19.80 6.32 -8.25
CA VAL A 157 -19.45 6.10 -9.65
C VAL A 157 -18.60 7.25 -10.17
N LYS A 158 -17.52 6.92 -10.88
CA LYS A 158 -16.75 7.86 -11.68
C LYS A 158 -17.02 7.62 -13.15
N VAL A 159 -17.21 8.70 -13.89
CA VAL A 159 -17.30 8.67 -15.35
C VAL A 159 -15.90 8.83 -15.91
N VAL A 160 -15.42 7.80 -16.62
CA VAL A 160 -14.07 7.79 -17.21
C VAL A 160 -14.13 7.44 -18.68
N ALA A 161 -13.13 7.87 -19.45
CA ALA A 161 -12.98 7.48 -20.84
C ALA A 161 -12.63 5.98 -20.95
N LYS A 162 -13.16 5.31 -21.98
CA LYS A 162 -12.80 3.92 -22.26
C LYS A 162 -11.32 3.84 -22.57
N THR A 163 -10.58 3.04 -21.83
CA THR A 163 -9.14 2.81 -22.06
C THR A 163 -8.91 1.31 -22.25
N GLU A 164 -8.28 0.93 -23.36
CA GLU A 164 -7.99 -0.45 -23.70
C GLU A 164 -6.49 -0.68 -23.86
N GLN A 165 -6.04 -1.87 -23.47
CA GLN A 165 -4.67 -2.28 -23.72
C GLN A 165 -4.53 -2.66 -25.19
N VAL A 166 -3.52 -2.11 -25.85
CA VAL A 166 -3.19 -2.42 -27.25
C VAL A 166 -1.77 -2.94 -27.36
N THR A 167 -1.49 -3.64 -28.45
CA THR A 167 -0.14 -4.06 -28.82
C THR A 167 0.18 -3.45 -30.19
N ASP A 168 1.30 -2.74 -30.30
CA ASP A 168 1.74 -2.18 -31.57
C ASP A 168 2.27 -3.27 -32.53
N LYS A 169 2.64 -2.86 -33.76
CA LYS A 169 3.14 -3.78 -34.80
C LYS A 169 4.45 -4.45 -34.39
N GLU A 170 5.19 -3.83 -33.48
CA GLU A 170 6.46 -4.30 -32.95
C GLU A 170 6.30 -5.19 -31.70
N GLY A 171 5.06 -5.45 -31.26
CA GLY A 171 4.74 -6.32 -30.13
C GLY A 171 4.80 -5.64 -28.76
N ARG A 172 4.84 -4.30 -28.70
CA ARG A 172 4.97 -3.53 -27.46
C ARG A 172 3.60 -3.19 -26.90
N ILE A 173 3.45 -3.39 -25.60
CA ILE A 173 2.19 -3.12 -24.89
C ILE A 173 2.03 -1.62 -24.62
N GLY A 174 0.85 -1.09 -24.92
CA GLY A 174 0.44 0.29 -24.70
C GLY A 174 -1.03 0.40 -24.28
N TYR A 175 -1.54 1.64 -24.26
CA TYR A 175 -2.94 1.95 -24.00
C TYR A 175 -3.45 2.95 -25.02
N GLU A 176 -4.70 2.78 -25.43
CA GLU A 176 -5.46 3.76 -26.21
C GLU A 176 -6.70 4.18 -25.41
N THR A 177 -6.96 5.48 -25.40
CA THR A 177 -8.12 6.07 -24.71
C THR A 177 -9.07 6.66 -25.73
N ASP A 178 -10.31 6.16 -25.73
CA ASP A 178 -11.41 6.74 -26.48
C ASP A 178 -12.17 7.73 -25.59
N GLU A 179 -11.91 9.02 -25.83
CA GLU A 179 -12.54 10.12 -25.10
C GLU A 179 -14.04 10.26 -25.39
N SER A 180 -14.53 9.73 -26.51
CA SER A 180 -15.94 9.81 -26.89
C SER A 180 -16.81 8.81 -26.13
N THR A 181 -16.24 7.64 -25.77
CA THR A 181 -16.93 6.62 -24.97
C THR A 181 -16.71 6.86 -23.48
N LYS A 182 -17.79 7.20 -22.78
CA LYS A 182 -17.79 7.40 -21.32
C LYS A 182 -18.35 6.18 -20.59
N LEU A 183 -17.58 5.64 -19.66
CA LEU A 183 -17.93 4.49 -18.83
C LEU A 183 -18.17 4.92 -17.39
N GLN A 184 -19.24 4.39 -16.80
CA GLN A 184 -19.49 4.47 -15.36
C GLN A 184 -18.70 3.35 -14.65
N MET A 185 -17.73 3.73 -13.83
CA MET A 185 -16.87 2.78 -13.11
C MET A 185 -16.96 3.00 -11.59
N MET A 186 -16.99 1.88 -10.86
CA MET A 186 -16.79 1.87 -9.41
C MET A 186 -15.37 1.38 -9.12
N TYR A 187 -14.63 2.14 -8.32
CA TYR A 187 -13.28 1.76 -7.91
C TYR A 187 -13.34 1.11 -6.53
N SER A 188 -12.80 -0.11 -6.40
CA SER A 188 -12.76 -0.82 -5.12
C SER A 188 -12.07 -0.02 -4.02
N SER A 189 -11.03 0.76 -4.35
CA SER A 189 -10.32 1.62 -3.40
C SER A 189 -11.21 2.72 -2.82
N GLU A 190 -11.99 3.39 -3.65
CA GLU A 190 -12.94 4.43 -3.23
C GLU A 190 -14.11 3.84 -2.45
N PHE A 191 -14.65 2.72 -2.92
CA PHE A 191 -15.69 1.98 -2.22
C PHE A 191 -15.24 1.58 -0.81
N ILE A 192 -14.05 0.97 -0.68
CA ILE A 192 -13.51 0.54 0.62
C ILE A 192 -13.27 1.75 1.53
N ALA A 193 -12.68 2.84 1.02
CA ALA A 193 -12.41 4.03 1.83
C ALA A 193 -13.71 4.68 2.35
N ASN A 194 -14.73 4.77 1.50
CA ASN A 194 -16.04 5.31 1.87
C ASN A 194 -16.71 4.40 2.90
N LEU A 195 -16.73 3.08 2.66
CA LEU A 195 -17.33 2.12 3.58
C LEU A 195 -16.64 2.11 4.95
N GLN A 196 -15.30 2.18 4.99
CA GLN A 196 -14.54 2.28 6.24
C GLN A 196 -14.92 3.54 7.03
N THR A 197 -14.97 4.70 6.36
CA THR A 197 -15.32 5.96 7.00
C THR A 197 -16.74 5.92 7.57
N LEU A 198 -17.70 5.38 6.81
CA LEU A 198 -19.08 5.21 7.25
C LEU A 198 -19.18 4.24 8.43
N ALA A 199 -18.49 3.09 8.37
CA ALA A 199 -18.50 2.10 9.44
C ALA A 199 -17.88 2.65 10.74
N GLU A 200 -16.77 3.38 10.64
CA GLU A 200 -16.14 4.04 11.79
C GLU A 200 -17.07 5.09 12.42
N TYR A 201 -17.77 5.88 11.60
CA TYR A 201 -18.74 6.85 12.10
C TYR A 201 -19.92 6.18 12.80
N VAL A 202 -20.50 5.14 12.19
CA VAL A 202 -21.62 4.39 12.80
C VAL A 202 -21.19 3.74 14.11
N ALA A 203 -20.00 3.14 14.16
CA ALA A 203 -19.45 2.58 15.40
C ALA A 203 -19.29 3.68 16.47
N ALA A 204 -18.76 4.85 16.11
CA ALA A 204 -18.57 5.96 17.04
C ALA A 204 -19.90 6.50 17.60
N VAL A 205 -20.92 6.68 16.75
CA VAL A 205 -22.28 7.11 17.16
C VAL A 205 -22.90 6.12 18.16
N GLN A 206 -22.58 4.83 18.05
CA GLN A 206 -23.08 3.79 18.95
C GLN A 206 -22.28 3.68 20.26
N GLY A 207 -21.26 4.51 20.47
CA GLY A 207 -20.36 4.42 21.62
C GLY A 207 -19.33 3.30 21.50
N GLY A 208 -18.99 2.91 20.27
CA GLY A 208 -18.02 1.87 19.95
C GLY A 208 -18.64 0.58 19.39
N PRO A 209 -17.79 -0.36 18.93
CA PRO A 209 -18.25 -1.66 18.47
C PRO A 209 -18.92 -2.42 19.62
N LYS A 210 -20.17 -2.85 19.41
CA LYS A 210 -20.86 -3.74 20.35
C LYS A 210 -20.10 -5.07 20.40
N ALA A 211 -19.91 -5.61 21.60
CA ALA A 211 -19.36 -6.96 21.75
C ALA A 211 -20.19 -7.92 20.89
N ALA A 212 -19.52 -8.77 20.12
CA ALA A 212 -20.20 -9.86 19.44
C ALA A 212 -20.92 -10.72 20.50
N PRO A 213 -22.16 -11.16 20.25
CA PRO A 213 -22.92 -11.99 21.18
C PRO A 213 -22.21 -13.32 21.47
#